data_AF-A0A2H3J7G4-F1
#
_entry.id   AF-A0A2H3J7G4-F1
#
_cell.length_a   1.000
_cell.length_b   1.000
_cell.length_c   1.000
_cell.angle_alpha   90.00
_cell.angle_beta   90.00
_cell.angle_gamma   90.00
#
_symmetry.space_group_name_H-M   'P 1'
#
loop_
_entity.id
_entity.type
_entity.pdbx_description
1 polymer ?
#
loop_
_entity_poly.entity_id
_entity_poly.type
_entity_poly.pdbx_seq_one_letter_code
_entity_poly.pdbx_strand_id
1 'polypeptide(L)'
;MPNRYQLAYIASFSVTFLSLVVLSRFVNRKLKEAGYDVSHLILIGLPRKDSMDAANNTNWPGSSPSMSGLLQNTYGQLLAFALAVATSALIYGKFGGGTKKRKTVLDPHVWQEFPLKEKTQISPNTAIYRFALPYPDDILGLPIGQHISVAAEINGKEIVRSYTPTSSDEDRGHFDLLIKSYEKGNISRYVSLLKIGDKVRVKGPKGQFTYSPSQWRVLGMIAGGTGITPMLQVIRAALKNPDDHTNINLIYANVNYEDILLKKELDELAEKYIERFRVLYVLNNPPEGWTGGVGFVSKAQIENHMPAPNLHNDIKIMMCGPPPMMTAMKKHLAELNYPAPRTVSKLDDQVFIF
;
A
#
# COMPACT_ATOMS: atom_id res chain seq x y z
N MET A 1 5.16 17.79 25.17
CA MET A 1 5.60 16.41 25.51
C MET A 1 6.21 15.79 24.26
N PRO A 2 7.36 15.09 24.35
CA PRO A 2 7.96 14.43 23.19
C PRO A 2 7.01 13.35 22.63
N ASN A 3 6.91 13.22 21.31
CA ASN A 3 6.07 12.18 20.71
C ASN A 3 6.71 10.79 20.87
N ARG A 4 5.93 9.72 20.64
CA ARG A 4 6.39 8.32 20.77
C ARG A 4 7.65 8.00 19.95
N TYR A 5 7.84 8.67 18.81
CA TYR A 5 9.01 8.47 17.94
C TYR A 5 10.26 9.18 18.47
N GLN A 6 10.11 10.36 19.07
CA GLN A 6 11.20 11.07 19.74
C GLN A 6 11.70 10.31 20.97
N LEU A 7 10.78 9.72 21.74
CA LEU A 7 11.12 8.85 22.86
C LEU A 7 11.85 7.57 22.40
N ALA A 8 11.36 6.93 21.33
CA ALA A 8 12.01 5.75 20.75
C ALA A 8 13.43 6.05 20.24
N TYR A 9 13.64 7.22 19.63
CA TYR A 9 14.96 7.67 19.17
C TYR A 9 15.93 7.93 20.34
N ILE A 10 15.49 8.64 21.38
CA ILE A 10 16.32 8.90 22.57
C ILE A 10 16.68 7.60 23.29
N ALA A 11 15.72 6.66 23.38
CA ALA A 11 15.95 5.35 23.96
C ALA A 11 16.95 4.53 23.16
N SER A 12 16.83 4.46 21.83
CA SER A 12 17.77 3.70 20.99
C SER A 12 19.18 4.28 21.00
N PHE A 13 19.30 5.61 21.02
CA PHE A 13 20.59 6.29 21.16
C PHE A 13 21.24 5.97 22.50
N SER A 14 20.48 6.08 23.60
CA SER A 14 20.98 5.83 24.95
C SER A 14 21.43 4.38 25.15
N VAL A 15 20.66 3.40 24.64
CA VAL A 15 21.00 1.97 24.70
C VAL A 15 22.28 1.68 23.92
N THR A 16 22.42 2.27 22.73
CA THR A 16 23.61 2.09 21.88
C THR A 16 24.86 2.71 22.52
N PHE A 17 24.72 3.89 23.10
CA PHE A 17 25.82 4.54 23.81
C PHE A 17 26.27 3.73 25.04
N LEU A 18 25.30 3.24 25.83
CA LEU A 18 25.60 2.43 27.01
C LEU A 18 26.29 1.11 26.63
N SER A 19 25.84 0.45 25.56
CA SER A 19 26.43 -0.80 25.09
C SER A 19 27.87 -0.62 24.62
N LEU A 20 28.17 0.48 23.92
CA LEU A 20 29.53 0.83 23.52
C LEU A 20 30.45 1.10 24.72
N VAL A 21 29.96 1.79 25.74
CA VAL A 21 30.74 2.03 26.97
C VAL A 21 31.02 0.73 27.71
N VAL A 22 30.02 -0.15 27.84
CA VAL A 22 30.17 -1.46 28.50
C VAL A 22 31.15 -2.34 27.72
N LEU A 23 31.02 -2.38 26.39
CA LEU A 23 31.91 -3.15 25.52
C LEU A 23 33.35 -2.63 25.60
N SER A 24 33.54 -1.32 25.57
CA SER A 24 34.86 -0.69 25.72
C SER A 24 35.51 -1.05 27.05
N ARG A 25 34.76 -0.97 28.16
CA ARG A 25 35.26 -1.38 29.49
C ARG A 25 35.57 -2.88 29.55
N PHE A 26 34.74 -3.72 28.94
CA PHE A 26 34.96 -5.16 28.89
C PHE A 26 36.24 -5.52 28.12
N VAL A 27 36.43 -4.92 26.94
CA VAL A 27 37.62 -5.12 26.11
C VAL A 27 38.87 -4.64 26.84
N ASN A 28 38.84 -3.44 27.42
CA ASN A 28 39.98 -2.91 28.18
C ASN A 28 40.34 -3.80 29.37
N ARG A 29 39.34 -4.34 30.07
CA ARG A 29 39.58 -5.30 31.16
C ARG A 29 40.23 -6.58 30.65
N LYS A 30 39.73 -7.14 29.54
CA LYS A 30 40.29 -8.35 28.93
C LYS A 30 41.71 -8.17 28.40
N LEU A 31 41.99 -7.01 27.80
CA LEU A 31 43.34 -6.66 27.34
C LEU A 31 44.29 -6.55 28.53
N LYS A 32 43.88 -5.91 29.61
CA LYS A 32 44.69 -5.79 30.84
C LYS A 32 44.95 -7.15 31.50
N GLU A 33 43.95 -8.02 31.55
CA GLU A 33 44.09 -9.42 32.00
C GLU A 33 45.09 -10.20 31.13
N ALA A 34 45.16 -9.91 29.83
CA ALA A 34 46.09 -10.52 28.88
C ALA A 34 47.48 -9.84 28.83
N GLY A 35 47.77 -8.91 29.75
CA GLY A 35 49.06 -8.20 29.82
C GLY A 35 49.22 -7.03 28.86
N TYR A 36 48.17 -6.67 28.12
CA TYR A 36 48.15 -5.52 27.22
C TYR A 36 47.53 -4.32 27.94
N ASP A 37 48.36 -3.42 28.46
CA ASP A 37 47.87 -2.12 28.92
C ASP A 37 47.72 -1.17 27.72
N VAL A 38 46.48 -0.78 27.44
CA VAL A 38 46.14 0.12 26.32
C VAL A 38 46.79 1.50 26.50
N SER A 39 47.18 1.88 27.72
CA SER A 39 47.97 3.09 27.97
C SER A 39 49.43 2.98 27.50
N HIS A 40 49.96 1.77 27.33
CA HIS A 40 51.30 1.52 26.78
C HIS A 40 51.30 1.33 25.25
N LEU A 41 50.14 1.11 24.62
CA LEU A 41 50.00 0.99 23.16
C LEU A 41 50.34 2.28 22.40
N ILE A 42 50.32 3.45 23.07
CA ILE A 42 50.72 4.74 22.51
C ILE A 42 52.26 4.90 22.42
N LEU A 43 53.04 3.97 22.97
CA LEU A 43 54.51 4.04 23.04
C LEU A 43 55.25 3.05 22.12
N ILE A 44 54.64 2.59 21.03
CA ILE A 44 55.38 1.87 19.99
C ILE A 44 56.22 2.90 19.21
N GLY A 45 57.50 3.03 19.58
CA GLY A 45 58.46 3.90 18.90
C GLY A 45 59.39 4.73 19.78
N LEU A 46 59.27 4.69 21.11
CA LEU A 46 60.20 5.36 22.03
C LEU A 46 61.12 4.33 22.73
N PRO A 47 62.42 4.64 22.90
CA PRO A 47 63.39 3.69 23.42
C PRO A 47 63.10 3.33 24.89
N ARG A 48 63.27 2.04 25.23
CA ARG A 48 63.19 1.56 26.62
C ARG A 48 64.33 2.17 27.42
N LYS A 49 63.96 2.83 28.52
CA LYS A 49 64.89 3.52 29.41
C LYS A 49 65.53 2.50 30.37
N ASP A 50 66.53 1.78 29.88
CA ASP A 50 67.48 1.06 30.73
C ASP A 50 68.89 1.62 30.47
N SER A 51 69.32 2.60 31.27
CA SER A 51 70.71 2.77 31.74
C SER A 51 70.92 4.10 32.49
N MET A 52 71.40 3.94 33.73
CA MET A 52 72.30 4.81 34.52
C MET A 52 71.78 6.13 35.13
N ASP A 53 71.41 5.97 36.40
CA ASP A 53 71.97 6.62 37.61
C ASP A 53 71.72 8.10 37.96
N ALA A 54 71.10 8.20 39.15
CA ALA A 54 71.32 9.14 40.25
C ALA A 54 70.88 10.60 40.10
N ALA A 55 69.67 10.90 40.59
CA ALA A 55 69.45 11.93 41.62
C ALA A 55 67.99 11.95 42.11
N ASN A 56 67.82 11.57 43.38
CA ASN A 56 66.84 11.98 44.40
C ASN A 56 65.47 12.61 44.07
N ASN A 57 64.53 12.14 44.90
CA ASN A 57 63.37 12.82 45.48
C ASN A 57 62.03 12.88 44.70
N THR A 58 61.14 11.99 45.15
CA THR A 58 59.79 12.31 45.67
C THR A 58 59.03 13.48 45.04
N ASN A 59 58.11 13.16 44.13
CA ASN A 59 56.67 13.47 44.22
C ASN A 59 56.00 13.31 42.86
N TRP A 60 55.01 12.42 42.78
CA TRP A 60 54.13 12.29 41.63
C TRP A 60 52.70 12.59 42.08
N PRO A 61 52.10 13.74 41.69
CA PRO A 61 50.66 13.86 41.65
C PRO A 61 50.19 13.63 40.22
N GLY A 62 49.26 12.68 40.08
CA GLY A 62 48.66 12.30 38.82
C GLY A 62 47.95 13.45 38.11
N SER A 63 48.15 13.51 36.81
CA SER A 63 47.24 14.17 35.88
C SER A 63 46.66 13.09 34.98
N SER A 64 45.40 12.74 35.22
CA SER A 64 44.54 12.08 34.23
C SER A 64 44.60 12.89 32.93
N PRO A 65 44.84 12.29 31.76
CA PRO A 65 44.85 13.03 30.52
C PRO A 65 43.45 13.60 30.30
N SER A 66 43.36 14.93 30.29
CA SER A 66 42.13 15.64 30.03
C SER A 66 41.69 15.38 28.58
N MET A 67 40.38 15.20 28.39
CA MET A 67 39.73 14.99 27.09
C MET A 67 40.13 16.07 26.05
N SER A 68 40.59 17.23 26.50
CA SER A 68 41.11 18.32 25.67
C SER A 68 42.40 17.96 24.90
N GLY A 69 43.26 17.08 25.43
CA GLY A 69 44.51 16.70 24.75
C GLY A 69 44.29 15.79 23.53
N LEU A 70 43.20 15.01 23.53
CA LEU A 70 42.83 14.14 22.41
C LEU A 70 42.28 14.94 21.21
N LEU A 71 41.76 16.14 21.47
CA LEU A 71 41.23 17.04 20.44
C LEU A 71 42.28 18.01 19.88
N GLN A 72 43.48 18.13 20.47
CA GLN A 72 44.53 19.01 19.94
C GLN A 72 45.49 18.31 18.97
N ASN A 73 45.48 16.98 18.91
CA ASN A 73 46.41 16.24 18.07
C ASN A 73 45.77 15.95 16.71
N THR A 74 46.24 16.62 15.65
CA THR A 74 45.70 16.53 14.28
C THR A 74 45.57 15.09 13.79
N TYR A 75 46.50 14.22 14.19
CA TYR A 75 46.47 12.79 13.87
C TYR A 75 45.35 12.01 14.58
N GLY A 76 45.00 12.37 15.82
CA GLY A 76 43.89 11.78 16.56
C GLY A 76 42.54 12.16 15.97
N GLN A 77 42.40 13.41 15.51
CA GLN A 77 41.21 13.87 14.78
C GLN A 77 41.06 13.15 13.43
N LEU A 78 42.16 13.00 12.67
CA LEU A 78 42.15 12.30 11.38
C LEU A 78 41.80 10.82 11.53
N LEU A 79 42.33 10.15 12.56
CA LEU A 79 42.03 8.74 12.83
C LEU A 79 40.57 8.55 13.28
N ALA A 80 40.06 9.41 14.16
CA ALA A 80 38.67 9.39 14.58
C ALA A 80 37.71 9.65 13.40
N PHE A 81 38.06 10.60 12.52
CA PHE A 81 37.29 10.89 11.32
C PHE A 81 37.31 9.71 10.33
N ALA A 82 38.47 9.11 10.10
CA ALA A 82 38.60 7.93 9.23
C ALA A 82 37.79 6.74 9.75
N LEU A 83 37.82 6.48 11.06
CA LEU A 83 37.01 5.43 11.69
C LEU A 83 35.51 5.75 11.63
N ALA A 84 35.12 7.00 11.83
CA ALA A 84 33.73 7.44 11.70
C ALA A 84 33.22 7.28 10.27
N VAL A 85 34.02 7.63 9.27
CA VAL A 85 33.69 7.45 7.84
C VAL A 85 33.62 5.97 7.48
N ALA A 86 34.58 5.15 7.91
CA ALA A 86 34.59 3.72 7.63
C ALA A 86 33.40 2.98 8.27
N THR A 87 33.09 3.30 9.52
CA THR A 87 31.93 2.73 10.22
C THR A 87 30.61 3.23 9.63
N SER A 88 30.52 4.51 9.27
CA SER A 88 29.34 5.06 8.57
C SER A 88 29.15 4.43 7.19
N ALA A 89 30.23 4.20 6.44
CA ALA A 89 30.18 3.53 5.14
C ALA A 89 29.80 2.04 5.28
N LEU A 90 30.26 1.35 6.33
CA LEU A 90 29.84 -0.01 6.65
C LEU A 90 28.37 -0.07 7.06
N ILE A 91 27.90 0.85 7.89
CA ILE A 91 26.49 0.95 8.28
C ILE A 91 25.65 1.29 7.05
N TYR A 92 26.09 2.19 6.18
CA TYR A 92 25.41 2.52 4.93
C TYR A 92 25.44 1.35 3.94
N GLY A 93 26.53 0.59 3.84
CA GLY A 93 26.59 -0.60 2.99
C GLY A 93 25.70 -1.74 3.50
N LYS A 94 25.58 -1.89 4.82
CA LYS A 94 24.84 -3.00 5.47
C LYS A 94 23.37 -2.67 5.75
N PHE A 95 23.03 -1.40 5.95
CA PHE A 95 21.69 -0.90 6.31
C PHE A 95 21.20 0.24 5.42
N GLY A 96 22.10 1.01 4.79
CA GLY A 96 21.79 2.07 3.82
C GLY A 96 21.69 1.58 2.37
N GLY A 97 21.76 0.26 2.15
CA GLY A 97 21.26 -0.36 0.94
C GLY A 97 19.77 -0.03 0.86
N GLY A 98 19.47 1.10 0.23
CA GLY A 98 18.10 1.56 0.01
C GLY A 98 17.30 0.37 -0.47
N THR A 99 16.16 0.12 0.19
CA THR A 99 15.19 -0.86 -0.27
C THR A 99 15.09 -0.68 -1.77
N LYS A 100 15.64 -1.62 -2.56
CA LYS A 100 15.53 -1.58 -4.02
C LYS A 100 14.04 -1.36 -4.25
N LYS A 101 13.64 -0.19 -4.77
CA LYS A 101 12.25 0.11 -5.09
C LYS A 101 11.78 -1.07 -5.93
N ARG A 102 10.97 -1.93 -5.32
CA ARG A 102 10.65 -3.24 -5.88
C ARG A 102 9.87 -2.96 -7.16
N LYS A 103 10.29 -3.59 -8.24
CA LYS A 103 9.77 -3.31 -9.57
C LYS A 103 8.29 -3.68 -9.58
N THR A 104 7.42 -2.71 -9.84
CA THR A 104 6.00 -2.97 -10.10
C THR A 104 5.90 -3.90 -11.31
N VAL A 105 5.05 -4.92 -11.21
CA VAL A 105 4.95 -5.92 -12.27
C VAL A 105 4.27 -5.35 -13.51
N LEU A 106 3.26 -4.50 -13.32
CA LEU A 106 2.49 -3.91 -14.40
C LEU A 106 3.30 -2.93 -15.27
N ASP A 107 3.18 -3.06 -16.59
CA ASP A 107 3.66 -2.12 -17.61
C ASP A 107 2.49 -1.52 -18.44
N PRO A 108 2.34 -0.18 -18.49
CA PRO A 108 1.19 0.44 -19.15
C PRO A 108 1.25 0.38 -20.68
N HIS A 109 2.40 0.04 -21.25
CA HIS A 109 2.65 0.02 -22.70
C HIS A 109 2.82 -1.40 -23.25
N VAL A 110 3.31 -2.34 -22.43
CA VAL A 110 3.60 -3.72 -22.85
C VAL A 110 2.52 -4.69 -22.37
N TRP A 111 2.17 -5.66 -23.22
CA TRP A 111 1.31 -6.78 -22.81
C TRP A 111 2.16 -7.84 -22.11
N GLN A 112 1.70 -8.30 -20.96
CA GLN A 112 2.36 -9.30 -20.14
C GLN A 112 1.42 -10.48 -19.94
N GLU A 113 1.98 -11.67 -19.77
CA GLU A 113 1.19 -12.89 -19.60
C GLU A 113 1.31 -13.43 -18.19
N PHE A 114 0.17 -13.77 -17.60
CA PHE A 114 0.10 -14.29 -16.23
C PHE A 114 -0.64 -15.63 -16.23
N PRO A 115 -0.04 -16.72 -15.70
CA PRO A 115 -0.68 -18.02 -15.66
C PRO A 115 -1.76 -18.08 -14.58
N LEU A 116 -2.88 -18.72 -14.90
CA LEU A 116 -3.95 -19.04 -13.97
C LEU A 116 -3.43 -20.09 -12.98
N LYS A 117 -3.35 -19.73 -11.70
CA LYS A 117 -2.87 -20.58 -10.63
C LYS A 117 -4.01 -21.31 -9.92
N GLU A 118 -5.14 -20.63 -9.74
CA GLU A 118 -6.29 -21.14 -8.99
C GLU A 118 -7.59 -20.53 -9.53
N LYS A 119 -8.67 -21.33 -9.50
CA LYS A 119 -10.03 -20.89 -9.85
C LYS A 119 -10.98 -21.30 -8.74
N THR A 120 -11.62 -20.33 -8.09
CA THR A 120 -12.56 -20.55 -6.99
C THR A 120 -13.96 -20.19 -7.46
N GLN A 121 -14.86 -21.17 -7.55
CA GLN A 121 -16.25 -20.94 -7.95
C GLN A 121 -17.03 -20.26 -6.81
N ILE A 122 -17.72 -19.15 -7.09
CA ILE A 122 -18.50 -18.40 -6.11
C ILE A 122 -20.00 -18.62 -6.31
N SER A 123 -20.47 -18.57 -7.56
CA SER A 123 -21.85 -18.84 -7.97
C SER A 123 -21.87 -19.46 -9.37
N PRO A 124 -22.99 -19.97 -9.92
CA PRO A 124 -23.00 -20.65 -11.22
C PRO A 124 -22.35 -19.87 -12.37
N ASN A 125 -22.42 -18.54 -12.34
CA ASN A 125 -21.83 -17.68 -13.35
C ASN A 125 -20.68 -16.81 -12.83
N THR A 126 -20.24 -16.94 -11.58
CA THR A 126 -19.17 -16.08 -11.02
C THR A 126 -18.07 -16.91 -10.36
N ALA A 127 -16.81 -16.56 -10.64
CA ALA A 127 -15.65 -17.17 -10.01
C ALA A 127 -14.54 -16.14 -9.79
N ILE A 128 -13.65 -16.44 -8.85
CA ILE A 128 -12.39 -15.74 -8.63
C ILE A 128 -11.30 -16.50 -9.39
N TYR A 129 -10.55 -15.78 -10.22
CA TYR A 129 -9.44 -16.30 -11.01
C TYR A 129 -8.16 -15.69 -10.48
N ARG A 130 -7.31 -16.53 -9.89
CA ARG A 130 -6.03 -16.14 -9.31
C ARG A 130 -4.91 -16.36 -10.30
N PHE A 131 -4.24 -15.28 -10.69
CA PHE A 131 -3.11 -15.33 -11.62
C PHE A 131 -1.80 -15.11 -10.88
N ALA A 132 -0.78 -15.93 -11.19
CA ALA A 132 0.52 -15.80 -10.54
C ALA A 132 1.31 -14.62 -11.12
N LEU A 133 1.96 -13.84 -10.25
CA LEU A 133 2.99 -12.88 -10.64
C LEU A 133 4.32 -13.62 -10.93
N PRO A 134 5.32 -12.96 -11.56
CA PRO A 134 6.58 -13.60 -11.92
C PRO A 134 7.32 -14.22 -10.73
N TYR A 135 7.29 -13.55 -9.57
CA TYR A 135 7.91 -14.05 -8.34
C TYR A 135 6.95 -14.01 -7.14
N PRO A 136 7.11 -14.91 -6.15
CA PRO A 136 6.22 -15.00 -4.98
C PRO A 136 6.13 -13.73 -4.12
N ASP A 137 7.16 -12.89 -4.15
CA ASP A 137 7.25 -11.66 -3.35
C ASP A 137 6.85 -10.39 -4.12
N ASP A 138 6.54 -10.52 -5.41
CA ASP A 138 6.12 -9.42 -6.26
C ASP A 138 4.76 -8.88 -5.82
N ILE A 139 4.55 -7.60 -6.12
CA ILE A 139 3.23 -6.95 -6.01
C ILE A 139 2.78 -6.56 -7.41
N LEU A 140 1.47 -6.52 -7.63
CA LEU A 140 0.93 -6.10 -8.93
C LEU A 140 1.34 -4.66 -9.23
N GLY A 141 1.30 -3.77 -8.23
CA GLY A 141 1.66 -2.37 -8.35
C GLY A 141 0.57 -1.56 -9.06
N LEU A 142 -0.69 -1.81 -8.73
CA LEU A 142 -1.85 -1.12 -9.30
C LEU A 142 -2.27 0.02 -8.38
N PRO A 143 -2.13 1.29 -8.79
CA PRO A 143 -2.58 2.43 -8.00
C PRO A 143 -4.09 2.35 -7.70
N ILE A 144 -4.48 2.78 -6.49
CA ILE A 144 -5.88 2.75 -6.05
C ILE A 144 -6.73 3.67 -6.93
N GLY A 145 -7.80 3.10 -7.52
CA GLY A 145 -8.65 3.75 -8.50
C GLY A 145 -8.34 3.41 -9.96
N GLN A 146 -7.22 2.74 -10.21
CA GLN A 146 -6.85 2.26 -11.54
C GLN A 146 -7.24 0.79 -11.72
N HIS A 147 -7.28 0.37 -12.97
CA HIS A 147 -7.63 -0.98 -13.38
C HIS A 147 -6.59 -1.54 -14.37
N ILE A 148 -6.73 -2.82 -14.72
CA ILE A 148 -5.94 -3.46 -15.76
C ILE A 148 -6.79 -3.72 -17.01
N SER A 149 -6.14 -3.77 -18.16
CA SER A 149 -6.73 -4.27 -19.40
C SER A 149 -6.39 -5.74 -19.56
N VAL A 150 -7.39 -6.56 -19.85
CA VAL A 150 -7.27 -7.98 -20.20
C VAL A 150 -7.60 -8.15 -21.68
N ALA A 151 -6.73 -8.84 -22.43
CA ALA A 151 -6.92 -9.10 -23.84
C ALA A 151 -7.00 -10.59 -24.15
N ALA A 152 -7.78 -10.93 -25.18
CA ALA A 152 -7.78 -12.24 -25.81
C ALA A 152 -8.08 -12.10 -27.31
N GLU A 153 -7.54 -13.02 -28.10
CA GLU A 153 -7.93 -13.16 -29.50
C GLU A 153 -9.17 -14.07 -29.59
N ILE A 154 -10.26 -13.53 -30.15
CA ILE A 154 -11.54 -14.23 -30.29
C ILE A 154 -12.01 -14.05 -31.72
N ASN A 155 -12.14 -15.16 -32.46
CA ASN A 155 -12.52 -15.16 -33.89
C ASN A 155 -11.61 -14.26 -34.75
N GLY A 156 -10.29 -14.34 -34.53
CA GLY A 156 -9.28 -13.56 -35.27
C GLY A 156 -9.26 -12.06 -34.95
N LYS A 157 -9.95 -11.62 -33.90
CA LYS A 157 -9.96 -10.22 -33.44
C LYS A 157 -9.44 -10.13 -32.01
N GLU A 158 -8.54 -9.18 -31.76
CA GLU A 158 -8.13 -8.84 -30.40
C GLU A 158 -9.27 -8.07 -29.71
N ILE A 159 -9.78 -8.65 -28.62
CA ILE A 159 -10.80 -8.03 -27.78
C ILE A 159 -10.15 -7.65 -26.45
N VAL A 160 -10.42 -6.44 -25.96
CA VAL A 160 -9.89 -5.92 -24.70
C VAL A 160 -11.02 -5.53 -23.76
N ARG A 161 -10.91 -5.86 -22.48
CA ARG A 161 -11.84 -5.45 -21.42
C ARG A 161 -11.08 -5.00 -20.16
N SER A 162 -11.67 -4.06 -19.43
CA SER A 162 -11.12 -3.58 -18.16
C SER A 162 -11.58 -4.44 -17.00
N TYR A 163 -10.67 -4.71 -16.06
CA TYR A 163 -10.94 -5.40 -14.80
C TYR A 163 -10.19 -4.71 -13.68
N THR A 164 -10.86 -4.49 -12.55
CA THR A 164 -10.21 -4.11 -11.30
C THR A 164 -9.99 -5.37 -10.47
N PRO A 165 -8.74 -5.75 -10.16
CA PRO A 165 -8.45 -6.85 -9.26
C PRO A 165 -9.11 -6.68 -7.89
N THR A 166 -9.54 -7.78 -7.31
CA THR A 166 -10.03 -7.84 -5.93
C THR A 166 -8.93 -8.17 -4.93
N SER A 167 -7.70 -8.41 -5.39
CA SER A 167 -6.50 -8.41 -4.56
C SER A 167 -5.90 -6.99 -4.46
N SER A 168 -4.96 -6.80 -3.54
CA SER A 168 -4.24 -5.55 -3.32
C SER A 168 -2.73 -5.77 -3.35
N ASP A 169 -1.92 -4.71 -3.21
CA ASP A 169 -0.47 -4.84 -3.11
C ASP A 169 -0.01 -5.47 -1.77
N GLU A 170 -0.93 -5.76 -0.85
CA GLU A 170 -0.67 -6.62 0.31
C GLU A 170 -0.61 -8.12 -0.07
N ASP A 171 -1.27 -8.49 -1.17
CA ASP A 171 -1.38 -9.85 -1.68
C ASP A 171 -0.21 -10.15 -2.62
N ARG A 172 0.85 -10.72 -2.07
CA ARG A 172 2.08 -10.98 -2.82
C ARG A 172 1.97 -12.18 -3.74
N GLY A 173 2.71 -12.11 -4.84
CA GLY A 173 2.92 -13.21 -5.78
C GLY A 173 1.72 -13.58 -6.64
N HIS A 174 0.60 -12.87 -6.53
CA HIS A 174 -0.59 -13.12 -7.34
C HIS A 174 -1.49 -11.88 -7.45
N PHE A 175 -2.47 -11.95 -8.35
CA PHE A 175 -3.64 -11.08 -8.31
C PHE A 175 -4.91 -11.84 -8.63
N ASP A 176 -6.02 -11.39 -8.06
CA ASP A 176 -7.32 -12.05 -8.15
C ASP A 176 -8.30 -11.22 -8.98
N LEU A 177 -8.92 -11.85 -9.99
CA LEU A 177 -10.00 -11.26 -10.77
C LEU A 177 -11.32 -11.95 -10.45
N LEU A 178 -12.27 -11.20 -9.90
CA LEU A 178 -13.65 -11.65 -9.76
C LEU A 178 -14.41 -11.39 -11.06
N ILE A 179 -14.82 -12.46 -11.75
CA ILE A 179 -15.41 -12.37 -13.08
C ILE A 179 -16.74 -13.11 -13.11
N LYS A 180 -17.79 -12.37 -13.49
CA LYS A 180 -19.08 -12.93 -13.89
C LYS A 180 -19.04 -13.30 -15.38
N SER A 181 -19.13 -14.59 -15.68
CA SER A 181 -19.20 -15.13 -17.03
C SER A 181 -20.60 -14.95 -17.61
N TYR A 182 -20.65 -14.60 -18.89
CA TYR A 182 -21.89 -14.48 -19.65
C TYR A 182 -21.77 -15.41 -20.85
N GLU A 183 -22.84 -16.11 -21.19
CA GLU A 183 -22.82 -17.07 -22.30
C GLU A 183 -22.41 -16.41 -23.63
N LYS A 184 -22.93 -15.21 -23.88
CA LYS A 184 -22.58 -14.35 -25.03
C LYS A 184 -21.46 -13.33 -24.71
N GLY A 185 -20.78 -13.51 -23.58
CA GLY A 185 -19.64 -12.68 -23.19
C GLY A 185 -18.41 -13.01 -24.01
N ASN A 186 -17.58 -12.00 -24.30
CA ASN A 186 -16.30 -12.21 -24.99
C ASN A 186 -15.23 -12.65 -23.98
N ILE A 187 -14.56 -11.67 -23.35
CA ILE A 187 -13.46 -11.94 -22.41
C ILE A 187 -13.91 -12.73 -21.18
N SER A 188 -15.10 -12.47 -20.65
CA SER A 188 -15.59 -13.20 -19.48
C SER A 188 -15.80 -14.69 -19.75
N ARG A 189 -16.30 -15.05 -20.94
CA ARG A 189 -16.40 -16.44 -21.39
C ARG A 189 -15.01 -17.04 -21.63
N TYR A 190 -14.14 -16.33 -22.33
CA TYR A 190 -12.75 -16.76 -22.57
C TYR A 190 -12.05 -17.11 -21.25
N VAL A 191 -12.07 -16.21 -20.26
CA VAL A 191 -11.45 -16.46 -18.95
C VAL A 191 -12.09 -17.65 -18.24
N SER A 192 -13.42 -17.83 -18.38
CA SER A 192 -14.10 -18.95 -17.75
C SER A 192 -13.69 -20.34 -18.26
N LEU A 193 -13.16 -20.40 -19.49
CA LEU A 193 -12.70 -21.61 -20.15
C LEU A 193 -11.21 -21.91 -19.91
N LEU A 194 -10.46 -20.98 -19.29
CA LEU A 194 -9.06 -21.21 -18.96
C LEU A 194 -8.90 -22.37 -17.97
N LYS A 195 -7.89 -23.19 -18.22
CA LYS A 195 -7.41 -24.24 -17.32
C LYS A 195 -6.26 -23.71 -16.48
N ILE A 196 -6.00 -24.36 -15.35
CA ILE A 196 -4.83 -24.05 -14.53
C ILE A 196 -3.57 -24.19 -15.38
N GLY A 197 -2.70 -23.19 -15.34
CA GLY A 197 -1.50 -23.06 -16.17
C GLY A 197 -1.70 -22.22 -17.43
N ASP A 198 -2.93 -22.10 -17.96
CA ASP A 198 -3.21 -21.22 -19.09
C ASP A 198 -2.97 -19.76 -18.70
N LYS A 199 -2.57 -18.94 -19.67
CA LYS A 199 -2.20 -17.54 -19.40
C LYS A 199 -3.25 -16.57 -19.88
N VAL A 200 -3.35 -15.45 -19.17
CA VAL A 200 -4.11 -14.27 -19.59
C VAL A 200 -3.14 -13.15 -19.97
N ARG A 201 -3.47 -12.40 -21.02
CA ARG A 201 -2.72 -11.20 -21.44
C ARG A 201 -3.25 -9.97 -20.71
N VAL A 202 -2.37 -9.27 -20.00
CA VAL A 202 -2.67 -8.10 -19.17
C VAL A 202 -1.77 -6.92 -19.54
N LYS A 203 -2.33 -5.71 -19.47
CA LYS A 203 -1.60 -4.44 -19.59
C LYS A 203 -2.14 -3.45 -18.56
N GLY A 204 -1.29 -2.66 -17.93
CA GLY A 204 -1.73 -1.72 -16.91
C GLY A 204 -0.57 -1.00 -16.22
N PRO A 205 -0.85 -0.05 -15.34
CA PRO A 205 -2.18 0.36 -14.93
C PRO A 205 -2.88 1.23 -16.00
N LYS A 206 -4.21 1.31 -15.93
CA LYS A 206 -5.08 2.12 -16.79
C LYS A 206 -6.13 2.86 -15.94
N GLY A 207 -6.62 3.97 -16.47
CA GLY A 207 -7.62 4.81 -15.81
C GLY A 207 -7.05 6.13 -15.29
N GLN A 208 -7.91 7.14 -15.23
CA GLN A 208 -7.55 8.51 -14.83
C GLN A 208 -7.75 8.75 -13.32
N PHE A 209 -8.43 7.85 -12.62
CA PHE A 209 -8.66 8.00 -11.18
C PHE A 209 -7.45 7.54 -10.39
N THR A 210 -7.06 8.34 -9.41
CA THR A 210 -6.08 7.96 -8.39
C THR A 210 -6.57 8.47 -7.06
N TYR A 211 -6.73 7.58 -6.09
CA TYR A 211 -7.19 7.92 -4.76
C TYR A 211 -6.03 8.37 -3.86
N SER A 212 -6.24 9.45 -3.10
CA SER A 212 -5.37 9.85 -1.98
C SER A 212 -6.18 9.94 -0.68
N PRO A 213 -5.57 9.64 0.48
CA PRO A 213 -6.27 9.69 1.76
C PRO A 213 -6.85 11.07 2.07
N SER A 214 -8.08 11.10 2.59
CA SER A 214 -8.79 12.34 2.95
C SER A 214 -8.88 13.37 1.81
N GLN A 215 -8.76 12.94 0.55
CA GLN A 215 -8.88 13.82 -0.61
C GLN A 215 -10.30 14.37 -0.78
N TRP A 216 -11.30 13.60 -0.36
CA TRP A 216 -12.70 14.01 -0.31
C TRP A 216 -13.26 13.74 1.08
N ARG A 217 -14.16 14.60 1.54
CA ARG A 217 -14.91 14.40 2.78
C ARG A 217 -15.89 13.22 2.65
N VAL A 218 -16.55 13.08 1.49
CA VAL A 218 -17.50 11.99 1.22
C VAL A 218 -17.35 11.43 -0.19
N LEU A 219 -17.27 10.10 -0.29
CA LEU A 219 -17.41 9.34 -1.52
C LEU A 219 -18.81 8.74 -1.60
N GLY A 220 -19.60 9.18 -2.57
CA GLY A 220 -20.83 8.50 -2.97
C GLY A 220 -20.52 7.50 -4.08
N MET A 221 -20.88 6.23 -3.91
CA MET A 221 -20.58 5.17 -4.86
C MET A 221 -21.88 4.50 -5.31
N ILE A 222 -22.06 4.35 -6.63
CA ILE A 222 -23.20 3.65 -7.21
C ILE A 222 -22.66 2.52 -8.09
N ALA A 223 -22.85 1.28 -7.64
CA ALA A 223 -22.33 0.09 -8.31
C ALA A 223 -23.46 -0.83 -8.78
N GLY A 224 -23.25 -1.47 -9.93
CA GLY A 224 -24.13 -2.53 -10.44
C GLY A 224 -23.37 -3.80 -10.78
N GLY A 225 -23.77 -4.94 -10.23
CA GLY A 225 -23.14 -6.24 -10.52
C GLY A 225 -21.62 -6.23 -10.29
N THR A 226 -20.82 -6.52 -11.33
CA THR A 226 -19.36 -6.53 -11.25
C THR A 226 -18.73 -5.14 -11.10
N GLY A 227 -19.50 -4.05 -11.24
CA GLY A 227 -19.04 -2.68 -10.99
C GLY A 227 -18.66 -2.40 -9.52
N ILE A 228 -18.86 -3.37 -8.62
CA ILE A 228 -18.41 -3.29 -7.23
C ILE A 228 -16.89 -3.30 -7.07
N THR A 229 -16.15 -3.94 -7.97
CA THR A 229 -14.69 -4.12 -7.80
C THR A 229 -13.89 -2.82 -7.79
N PRO A 230 -14.11 -1.82 -8.67
CA PRO A 230 -13.47 -0.50 -8.52
C PRO A 230 -13.86 0.20 -7.22
N MET A 231 -15.11 0.05 -6.76
CA MET A 231 -15.57 0.66 -5.51
C MET A 231 -14.86 0.02 -4.31
N LEU A 232 -14.82 -1.31 -4.26
CA LEU A 232 -14.20 -2.05 -3.16
C LEU A 232 -12.71 -1.74 -3.02
N GLN A 233 -11.99 -1.55 -4.14
CA GLN A 233 -10.59 -1.16 -4.11
C GLN A 233 -10.39 0.17 -3.35
N VAL A 234 -11.24 1.16 -3.62
CA VAL A 234 -11.20 2.47 -2.95
C VAL A 234 -11.70 2.37 -1.49
N ILE A 235 -12.80 1.65 -1.26
CA ILE A 235 -13.36 1.42 0.09
C ILE A 235 -12.30 0.82 1.02
N ARG A 236 -11.62 -0.24 0.59
CA ARG A 236 -10.58 -0.87 1.40
C ARG A 236 -9.43 0.07 1.69
N ALA A 237 -8.94 0.80 0.68
CA ALA A 237 -7.84 1.73 0.84
C ALA A 237 -8.16 2.83 1.85
N ALA A 238 -9.35 3.42 1.74
CA ALA A 238 -9.81 4.48 2.62
C ALA A 238 -10.06 3.99 4.05
N LEU A 239 -10.76 2.86 4.22
CA LEU A 239 -11.15 2.39 5.54
C LEU A 239 -9.98 1.78 6.33
N LYS A 240 -9.02 1.12 5.67
CA LYS A 240 -7.84 0.54 6.33
C LYS A 240 -6.83 1.59 6.81
N ASN A 241 -6.81 2.78 6.19
CA ASN A 241 -5.85 3.83 6.55
C ASN A 241 -6.34 4.61 7.79
N PRO A 242 -5.60 4.62 8.92
CA PRO A 242 -5.98 5.34 10.12
C PRO A 242 -5.93 6.88 9.97
N ASP A 243 -5.17 7.39 9.01
CA ASP A 243 -5.03 8.83 8.74
C ASP A 243 -6.04 9.33 7.69
N ASP A 244 -6.93 8.44 7.24
CA ASP A 244 -7.99 8.76 6.29
C ASP A 244 -9.30 9.04 7.03
N HIS A 245 -9.97 10.15 6.70
CA HIS A 245 -11.23 10.57 7.33
C HIS A 245 -12.39 10.62 6.34
N THR A 246 -12.21 10.02 5.17
CA THR A 246 -13.24 9.96 4.12
C THR A 246 -14.43 9.11 4.57
N ASN A 247 -15.64 9.66 4.49
CA ASN A 247 -16.88 8.92 4.63
C ASN A 247 -17.30 8.32 3.29
N ILE A 248 -17.96 7.16 3.30
CA ILE A 248 -18.30 6.41 2.09
C ILE A 248 -19.74 5.92 2.18
N ASN A 249 -20.54 6.26 1.17
CA ASN A 249 -21.90 5.79 1.00
C ASN A 249 -21.99 4.99 -0.29
N LEU A 250 -22.45 3.75 -0.24
CA LEU A 250 -22.53 2.85 -1.38
C LEU A 250 -23.99 2.46 -1.65
N ILE A 251 -24.51 2.76 -2.84
CA ILE A 251 -25.68 2.06 -3.38
C ILE A 251 -25.17 0.91 -4.25
N TYR A 252 -25.54 -0.32 -3.91
CA TYR A 252 -25.14 -1.50 -4.67
C TYR A 252 -26.36 -2.26 -5.21
N ALA A 253 -26.50 -2.28 -6.54
CA ALA A 253 -27.66 -2.82 -7.23
C ALA A 253 -27.38 -4.15 -7.94
N ASN A 254 -28.26 -5.13 -7.73
CA ASN A 254 -28.20 -6.46 -8.33
C ASN A 254 -29.62 -6.93 -8.72
N VAL A 255 -29.71 -8.00 -9.51
CA VAL A 255 -31.01 -8.55 -9.92
C VAL A 255 -31.60 -9.34 -8.75
N ASN A 256 -30.91 -10.41 -8.34
CA ASN A 256 -31.33 -11.27 -7.23
C ASN A 256 -30.38 -11.12 -6.02
N TYR A 257 -30.77 -11.66 -4.87
CA TYR A 257 -29.95 -11.64 -3.66
C TYR A 257 -28.62 -12.39 -3.81
N GLU A 258 -28.65 -13.55 -4.47
CA GLU A 258 -27.48 -14.38 -4.75
C GLU A 258 -26.48 -13.73 -5.74
N ASP A 259 -26.90 -12.67 -6.43
CA ASP A 259 -26.03 -11.90 -7.32
C ASP A 259 -25.19 -10.86 -6.58
N ILE A 260 -25.41 -10.62 -5.28
CA ILE A 260 -24.65 -9.62 -4.51
C ILE A 260 -23.23 -10.14 -4.26
N LEU A 261 -22.30 -9.69 -5.11
CA LEU A 261 -20.90 -10.09 -5.05
C LEU A 261 -20.23 -9.44 -3.84
N LEU A 262 -19.40 -10.20 -3.12
CA LEU A 262 -18.61 -9.71 -1.98
C LEU A 262 -19.47 -9.17 -0.82
N LYS A 263 -20.76 -9.59 -0.73
CA LYS A 263 -21.69 -9.12 0.31
C LYS A 263 -21.15 -9.27 1.72
N LYS A 264 -20.64 -10.45 2.06
CA LYS A 264 -20.10 -10.74 3.41
C LYS A 264 -19.03 -9.73 3.80
N GLU A 265 -18.10 -9.43 2.89
CA GLU A 265 -17.04 -8.47 3.15
C GLU A 265 -17.56 -7.04 3.28
N LEU A 266 -18.51 -6.64 2.42
CA LEU A 266 -19.13 -5.33 2.51
C LEU A 266 -19.88 -5.15 3.84
N ASP A 267 -20.59 -6.18 4.31
CA ASP A 267 -21.27 -6.17 5.61
C ASP A 267 -20.27 -6.07 6.77
N GLU A 268 -19.19 -6.86 6.74
CA GLU A 268 -18.12 -6.81 7.75
C GLU A 268 -17.43 -5.43 7.80
N LEU A 269 -17.20 -4.81 6.64
CA LEU A 269 -16.65 -3.45 6.56
C LEU A 269 -17.65 -2.42 7.11
N ALA A 270 -18.94 -2.55 6.80
CA ALA A 270 -19.97 -1.64 7.26
C ALA A 270 -20.17 -1.74 8.78
N GLU A 271 -20.13 -2.95 9.34
CA GLU A 271 -20.19 -3.18 10.79
C GLU A 271 -18.95 -2.61 11.49
N LYS A 272 -17.76 -2.92 10.97
CA LYS A 272 -16.48 -2.46 11.57
C LYS A 272 -16.30 -0.94 11.51
N TYR A 273 -16.80 -0.30 10.45
CA TYR A 273 -16.62 1.14 10.20
C TYR A 273 -17.96 1.87 10.11
N ILE A 274 -18.90 1.58 11.01
CA ILE A 274 -20.30 2.08 10.99
C ILE A 274 -20.44 3.61 10.87
N GLU A 275 -19.48 4.36 11.42
CA GLU A 275 -19.44 5.83 11.36
C GLU A 275 -18.99 6.37 10.00
N ARG A 276 -18.20 5.59 9.23
CA ARG A 276 -17.58 6.01 7.97
C ARG A 276 -18.06 5.27 6.74
N PHE A 277 -18.67 4.09 6.85
CA PHE A 277 -19.10 3.30 5.71
C PHE A 277 -20.53 2.82 5.86
N ARG A 278 -21.36 3.15 4.87
CA ARG A 278 -22.76 2.72 4.79
C ARG A 278 -23.03 2.13 3.41
N VAL A 279 -23.81 1.06 3.38
CA VAL A 279 -24.23 0.38 2.16
C VAL A 279 -25.75 0.25 2.11
N LEU A 280 -26.35 0.66 1.00
CA LEU A 280 -27.72 0.38 0.62
C LEU A 280 -27.72 -0.63 -0.53
N TYR A 281 -28.16 -1.84 -0.25
CA TYR A 281 -28.40 -2.85 -1.28
C TYR A 281 -29.74 -2.61 -1.97
N VAL A 282 -29.79 -2.78 -3.30
CA VAL A 282 -31.00 -2.61 -4.12
C VAL A 282 -31.18 -3.84 -5.01
N LEU A 283 -32.35 -4.48 -4.97
CA LEU A 283 -32.64 -5.71 -5.72
C LEU A 283 -33.85 -5.55 -6.64
N ASN A 284 -33.75 -6.06 -7.86
CA ASN A 284 -34.92 -6.19 -8.75
C ASN A 284 -35.90 -7.24 -8.24
N ASN A 285 -35.37 -8.37 -7.76
CA ASN A 285 -36.10 -9.55 -7.33
C ASN A 285 -35.72 -9.86 -5.88
N PRO A 286 -36.20 -9.06 -4.90
CA PRO A 286 -35.85 -9.25 -3.51
C PRO A 286 -36.49 -10.53 -2.92
N PRO A 287 -35.83 -11.21 -1.97
CA PRO A 287 -36.46 -12.27 -1.18
C PRO A 287 -37.52 -11.70 -0.23
N GLU A 288 -38.36 -12.57 0.32
CA GLU A 288 -39.29 -12.19 1.39
C GLU A 288 -38.53 -11.61 2.59
N GLY A 289 -39.07 -10.55 3.22
CA GLY A 289 -38.43 -9.88 4.35
C GLY A 289 -37.28 -8.93 3.98
N TRP A 290 -37.04 -8.65 2.70
CA TRP A 290 -36.03 -7.69 2.26
C TRP A 290 -36.33 -6.26 2.74
N THR A 291 -35.35 -5.64 3.39
CA THR A 291 -35.43 -4.27 3.94
C THR A 291 -34.66 -3.23 3.14
N GLY A 292 -33.94 -3.66 2.10
CA GLY A 292 -33.19 -2.77 1.21
C GLY A 292 -34.06 -2.12 0.14
N GLY A 293 -33.41 -1.50 -0.84
CA GLY A 293 -34.10 -0.95 -2.01
C GLY A 293 -34.70 -2.04 -2.90
N VAL A 294 -35.81 -1.72 -3.56
CA VAL A 294 -36.53 -2.62 -4.48
C VAL A 294 -36.64 -1.99 -5.85
N GLY A 295 -36.44 -2.80 -6.90
CA GLY A 295 -36.49 -2.37 -8.29
C GLY A 295 -35.15 -1.82 -8.79
N PHE A 296 -35.21 -0.83 -9.68
CA PHE A 296 -34.02 -0.08 -10.10
C PHE A 296 -33.66 0.99 -9.08
N VAL A 297 -32.39 1.39 -9.05
CA VAL A 297 -31.95 2.53 -8.22
C VAL A 297 -32.77 3.76 -8.58
N SER A 298 -33.45 4.34 -7.60
CA SER A 298 -34.34 5.48 -7.79
C SER A 298 -33.66 6.81 -7.45
N LYS A 299 -34.17 7.91 -8.01
CA LYS A 299 -33.74 9.26 -7.64
C LYS A 299 -33.81 9.50 -6.13
N ALA A 300 -34.89 9.06 -5.47
CA ALA A 300 -35.07 9.24 -4.04
C ALA A 300 -34.02 8.47 -3.22
N GLN A 301 -33.60 7.28 -3.66
CA GLN A 301 -32.52 6.54 -3.01
C GLN A 301 -31.19 7.28 -3.15
N ILE A 302 -30.89 7.85 -4.31
CA ILE A 302 -29.69 8.66 -4.54
C ILE A 302 -29.73 9.90 -3.65
N GLU A 303 -30.84 10.63 -3.63
CA GLU A 303 -31.03 11.84 -2.83
C GLU A 303 -30.84 11.58 -1.33
N ASN A 304 -31.37 10.46 -0.83
CA ASN A 304 -31.29 10.11 0.59
C ASN A 304 -29.94 9.50 1.02
N HIS A 305 -29.20 8.87 0.10
CA HIS A 305 -27.99 8.11 0.43
C HIS A 305 -26.68 8.75 -0.05
N MET A 306 -26.71 9.61 -1.07
CA MET A 306 -25.51 10.25 -1.61
C MET A 306 -25.30 11.65 -1.01
N PRO A 307 -24.05 12.13 -0.91
CA PRO A 307 -23.80 13.50 -0.48
C PRO A 307 -24.36 14.51 -1.50
N ALA A 308 -25.17 15.47 -1.07
CA ALA A 308 -25.71 16.51 -1.93
C ALA A 308 -24.60 17.24 -2.74
N PRO A 309 -24.87 17.62 -4.00
CA PRO A 309 -23.89 18.32 -4.82
C PRO A 309 -23.48 19.63 -4.15
N ASN A 310 -22.20 19.98 -4.28
CA ASN A 310 -21.70 21.26 -3.79
C ASN A 310 -20.63 21.85 -4.69
N LEU A 311 -20.32 23.13 -4.46
CA LEU A 311 -19.32 23.87 -5.23
C LEU A 311 -17.90 23.70 -4.68
N HIS A 312 -17.73 23.20 -3.46
CA HIS A 312 -16.43 23.03 -2.80
C HIS A 312 -15.62 21.85 -3.34
N ASN A 313 -16.25 20.97 -4.13
CA ASN A 313 -15.66 19.76 -4.70
C ASN A 313 -14.99 18.84 -3.66
N ASP A 314 -15.47 18.90 -2.41
CA ASP A 314 -15.04 18.06 -1.29
C ASP A 314 -15.83 16.74 -1.24
N ILE A 315 -16.67 16.48 -2.23
CA ILE A 315 -17.38 15.21 -2.44
C ILE A 315 -17.07 14.64 -3.82
N LYS A 316 -17.27 13.35 -3.99
CA LYS A 316 -17.16 12.68 -5.28
C LYS A 316 -18.20 11.58 -5.41
N ILE A 317 -18.96 11.61 -6.50
CA ILE A 317 -19.86 10.52 -6.91
C ILE A 317 -19.11 9.63 -7.90
N MET A 318 -19.08 8.33 -7.65
CA MET A 318 -18.38 7.33 -8.44
C MET A 318 -19.38 6.30 -8.95
N MET A 319 -19.36 5.97 -10.25
CA MET A 319 -20.32 5.05 -10.84
C MET A 319 -19.63 3.99 -11.70
N CYS A 320 -20.08 2.74 -11.56
CA CYS A 320 -19.68 1.63 -12.42
C CYS A 320 -20.78 0.57 -12.48
N GLY A 321 -21.20 0.18 -13.68
CA GLY A 321 -22.27 -0.80 -13.86
C GLY A 321 -22.68 -0.98 -15.32
N PRO A 322 -23.74 -1.78 -15.58
CA PRO A 322 -24.23 -2.03 -16.93
C PRO A 322 -24.69 -0.74 -17.63
N PRO A 323 -24.54 -0.61 -18.97
CA PRO A 323 -24.89 0.61 -19.69
C PRO A 323 -26.30 1.16 -19.43
N PRO A 324 -27.38 0.34 -19.34
CA PRO A 324 -28.71 0.84 -19.03
C PRO A 324 -28.79 1.52 -17.64
N MET A 325 -28.13 0.94 -16.64
CA MET A 325 -28.04 1.51 -15.31
C MET A 325 -27.28 2.83 -15.35
N MET A 326 -26.13 2.87 -16.04
CA MET A 326 -25.33 4.10 -16.15
C MET A 326 -26.13 5.25 -16.79
N THR A 327 -26.92 4.98 -17.81
CA THR A 327 -27.80 5.97 -18.44
C THR A 327 -28.85 6.50 -17.47
N ALA A 328 -29.50 5.62 -16.70
CA ALA A 328 -30.49 6.02 -15.69
C ALA A 328 -29.85 6.87 -14.56
N MET A 329 -28.68 6.47 -14.06
CA MET A 329 -28.00 7.20 -12.98
C MET A 329 -27.58 8.60 -13.42
N LYS A 330 -27.08 8.77 -14.65
CA LYS A 330 -26.79 10.09 -15.23
C LYS A 330 -28.02 10.99 -15.23
N LYS A 331 -29.19 10.45 -15.59
CA LYS A 331 -30.45 11.19 -15.59
C LYS A 331 -30.85 11.62 -14.17
N HIS A 332 -30.83 10.71 -13.20
CA HIS A 332 -31.18 11.04 -11.81
C HIS A 332 -30.21 12.05 -11.18
N LEU A 333 -28.91 11.91 -11.43
CA LEU A 333 -27.91 12.88 -10.95
C LEU A 333 -28.13 14.27 -11.58
N ALA A 334 -28.49 14.35 -12.86
CA ALA A 334 -28.83 15.62 -13.49
C ALA A 334 -30.10 16.26 -12.86
N GLU A 335 -31.14 15.46 -12.60
CA GLU A 335 -32.37 15.91 -11.91
C GLU A 335 -32.10 16.37 -10.46
N LEU A 336 -31.03 15.89 -9.84
CA LEU A 336 -30.56 16.29 -8.51
C LEU A 336 -29.48 17.38 -8.55
N ASN A 337 -29.26 18.00 -9.71
CA ASN A 337 -28.32 19.12 -9.92
C ASN A 337 -26.84 18.77 -9.70
N TYR A 338 -26.43 17.51 -9.85
CA TYR A 338 -25.00 17.19 -9.94
C TYR A 338 -24.44 17.62 -11.30
N PRO A 339 -23.15 18.00 -11.37
CA PRO A 339 -22.49 18.29 -12.63
C PRO A 339 -22.55 17.10 -13.60
N ALA A 340 -22.85 17.38 -14.87
CA ALA A 340 -22.88 16.35 -15.89
C ALA A 340 -21.49 15.69 -16.04
N PRO A 341 -21.40 14.35 -16.01
CA PRO A 341 -20.12 13.66 -16.21
C PRO A 341 -19.64 13.84 -17.65
N ARG A 342 -18.33 13.99 -17.82
CA ARG A 342 -17.69 14.01 -19.14
C ARG A 342 -17.78 12.63 -19.80
N THR A 343 -17.63 12.58 -21.13
CA THR A 343 -17.54 11.31 -21.88
C THR A 343 -16.39 10.45 -21.37
N VAL A 344 -15.26 11.09 -21.06
CA VAL A 344 -14.12 10.48 -20.38
C VAL A 344 -13.93 11.25 -19.08
N SER A 345 -14.19 10.56 -17.97
CA SER A 345 -14.08 11.14 -16.63
C SER A 345 -12.66 11.57 -16.34
N LYS A 346 -12.52 12.73 -15.69
CA LYS A 346 -11.26 13.23 -15.14
C LYS A 346 -11.35 13.33 -13.62
N LEU A 347 -10.19 13.41 -12.97
CA LEU A 347 -10.10 13.43 -11.51
C LEU A 347 -10.80 14.64 -10.88
N ASP A 348 -10.87 15.78 -11.58
CA ASP A 348 -11.55 17.00 -11.14
C ASP A 348 -13.08 16.89 -11.18
N ASP A 349 -13.63 15.96 -11.98
CA ASP A 349 -15.08 15.81 -12.14
C ASP A 349 -15.72 15.34 -10.84
N GLN A 350 -16.74 16.03 -10.34
CA GLN A 350 -17.47 15.62 -9.14
C GLN A 350 -18.20 14.28 -9.37
N VAL A 351 -18.63 13.99 -10.60
CA VAL A 351 -19.20 12.70 -11.00
C VAL A 351 -18.18 11.96 -11.87
N PHE A 352 -17.62 10.88 -11.34
CA PHE A 352 -16.64 10.03 -11.99
C PHE A 352 -17.26 8.70 -12.43
N ILE A 353 -17.10 8.37 -13.71
CA ILE A 353 -17.51 7.10 -14.30
C ILE A 353 -16.25 6.30 -14.64
N PHE A 354 -16.19 5.06 -14.15
CA PHE A 354 -15.10 4.11 -14.39
C PHE A 354 -15.09 3.50 -15.78
#